data_AF-A0A653NHK7-F1
#
_entry.id   AF-A0A653NHK7-F1
#
_cell.length_a   1.000
_cell.length_b   1.000
_cell.length_c   1.000
_cell.angle_alpha   90.00
_cell.angle_beta   90.00
_cell.angle_gamma   90.00
#
_symmetry.space_group_name_H-M   'P 1'
#
loop_
_entity.id
_entity.type
_entity.pdbx_description
1 polymer ?
#
loop_
_entity_poly.entity_id
_entity_poly.type
_entity_poly.pdbx_seq_one_letter_code
_entity_poly.pdbx_strand_id
1 'polypeptide(L)'
;MPCSRRALRLFHLKTSAAFAAFATAASAFAVPPAQPARPATVPFAFGPPRGGPCAFSDAQLPPDTIVVAAGSYTGRRLPFQIDASGHEATQFDVAVHADKPVALLLSAYEPTIWSIGWSEGTRIVAVFATGYHRQVVAGLPKGTPVITSSYEPRGACGYRYISDEAGIGWINDAARRSFGRAAIRVYTKAPDARFEILESARPLQAYVTSPDTPPESFRDRGAPLAGDAGLAQAVAQGILRPMTPADLELVRQHYRALARQANGGVIDVPPVAGAAAGAEPPVRIPDFYRGYVVLKPFVYPAGLYGAHSASFLVAKGVARPTGNPGHSLVVDLNAQTPCVGPRCRP
;
A
#
# COMPACT_ATOMS: atom_id res chain seq x y z
N MET A 1 61.78 -16.29 -37.32
CA MET A 1 62.87 -15.32 -37.55
C MET A 1 62.31 -13.91 -37.37
N PRO A 2 63.01 -12.94 -36.73
CA PRO A 2 64.10 -13.02 -35.76
C PRO A 2 63.64 -12.50 -34.37
N CYS A 3 64.05 -13.04 -33.21
CA CYS A 3 65.40 -13.19 -32.65
C CYS A 3 65.95 -11.88 -32.04
N SER A 4 66.09 -11.83 -30.71
CA SER A 4 67.33 -11.34 -30.09
C SER A 4 67.43 -11.79 -28.64
N ARG A 5 68.12 -12.93 -28.47
CA ARG A 5 68.81 -13.31 -27.24
C ARG A 5 70.08 -12.46 -27.15
N ARG A 6 70.41 -11.94 -25.97
CA ARG A 6 71.82 -11.65 -25.62
C ARG A 6 72.18 -12.37 -24.34
N ALA A 7 73.01 -13.39 -24.53
CA ALA A 7 73.85 -14.00 -23.52
C ALA A 7 75.25 -13.38 -23.61
N LEU A 8 75.92 -13.22 -22.47
CA LEU A 8 77.38 -13.15 -22.28
C LEU A 8 77.57 -12.95 -20.75
N ARG A 9 78.59 -13.42 -20.04
CA ARG A 9 79.58 -14.51 -20.14
C ARG A 9 80.25 -14.55 -18.74
N LEU A 10 80.83 -15.70 -18.41
CA LEU A 10 81.69 -16.00 -17.25
C LEU A 10 82.80 -14.97 -16.99
N PHE A 11 83.26 -14.85 -15.73
CA PHE A 11 84.59 -15.27 -15.19
C PHE A 11 84.72 -14.69 -13.75
N HIS A 12 84.81 -15.49 -12.68
CA HIS A 12 86.04 -15.99 -12.02
C HIS A 12 86.92 -14.88 -11.37
N LEU A 13 86.89 -14.71 -10.03
CA LEU A 13 87.93 -15.16 -9.07
C LEU A 13 87.78 -14.46 -7.68
N LYS A 14 87.97 -15.30 -6.65
CA LYS A 14 88.53 -15.08 -5.29
C LYS A 14 89.01 -13.66 -4.94
N THR A 15 88.66 -13.16 -3.74
CA THR A 15 89.44 -13.32 -2.49
C THR A 15 88.79 -12.60 -1.31
N SER A 16 88.97 -13.19 -0.13
CA SER A 16 88.51 -12.82 1.19
C SER A 16 89.03 -11.46 1.71
N ALA A 17 88.23 -10.78 2.54
CA ALA A 17 88.67 -10.25 3.84
C ALA A 17 87.45 -9.81 4.67
N ALA A 18 87.45 -10.20 5.93
CA ALA A 18 86.41 -9.99 6.93
C ALA A 18 86.28 -8.53 7.37
N PHE A 19 85.14 -8.15 7.95
CA PHE A 19 85.08 -7.65 9.33
C PHE A 19 83.62 -7.64 9.82
N ALA A 20 83.46 -8.05 11.07
CA ALA A 20 82.20 -8.32 11.74
C ALA A 20 81.39 -7.05 12.06
N ALA A 21 80.06 -7.18 12.04
CA ALA A 21 79.16 -6.30 12.77
C ALA A 21 77.99 -7.11 13.32
N PHE A 22 77.81 -6.99 14.64
CA PHE A 22 76.78 -7.63 15.45
C PHE A 22 75.37 -7.32 14.93
N ALA A 23 74.53 -8.35 14.82
CA ALA A 23 73.08 -8.20 14.76
C ALA A 23 72.43 -9.11 15.80
N THR A 24 71.72 -8.47 16.71
CA THR A 24 70.91 -8.99 17.80
C THR A 24 69.80 -9.90 17.27
N ALA A 25 69.78 -11.16 17.71
CA ALA A 25 68.64 -12.05 17.50
C ALA A 25 67.54 -11.72 18.52
N ALA A 26 66.54 -10.94 18.09
CA ALA A 26 65.30 -10.78 18.83
C ALA A 26 64.52 -12.12 18.78
N SER A 27 64.25 -12.68 19.95
CA SER A 27 63.40 -13.87 20.09
C SER A 27 61.98 -13.54 19.67
N ALA A 28 61.44 -14.31 18.72
CA ALA A 28 60.04 -14.24 18.33
C ALA A 28 59.17 -14.83 19.47
N PHE A 29 58.59 -13.96 20.29
CA PHE A 29 57.49 -14.35 21.18
C PHE A 29 56.25 -14.61 20.32
N ALA A 30 55.80 -15.86 20.29
CA ALA A 30 54.52 -16.23 19.71
C ALA A 30 53.40 -15.51 20.47
N VAL A 31 52.63 -14.67 19.77
CA VAL A 31 51.45 -14.00 20.32
C VAL A 31 50.35 -15.05 20.52
N PRO A 32 49.85 -15.28 21.75
CA PRO A 32 48.71 -16.16 21.96
C PRO A 32 47.46 -15.56 21.29
N PRO A 33 46.56 -16.39 20.74
CA PRO A 33 45.35 -15.90 20.09
C PRO A 33 44.49 -15.12 21.10
N ALA A 34 44.08 -13.91 20.70
CA ALA A 34 43.20 -13.07 21.50
C ALA A 34 41.89 -13.82 21.80
N GLN A 35 41.60 -14.02 23.08
CA GLN A 35 40.29 -14.51 23.52
C GLN A 35 39.23 -13.43 23.19
N PRO A 36 38.07 -13.81 22.66
CA PRO A 36 36.99 -12.85 22.43
C PRO A 36 36.57 -12.26 23.78
N ALA A 37 36.61 -10.93 23.89
CA ALA A 37 36.12 -10.23 25.06
C ALA A 37 34.65 -10.60 25.29
N ARG A 38 34.35 -11.17 26.47
CA ARG A 38 32.96 -11.34 26.90
C ARG A 38 32.34 -9.95 27.03
N PRO A 39 31.11 -9.73 26.51
CA PRO A 39 30.44 -8.46 26.70
C PRO A 39 30.24 -8.21 28.20
N ALA A 40 30.64 -7.04 28.68
CA ALA A 40 30.35 -6.62 30.04
C ALA A 40 28.83 -6.51 30.21
N THR A 41 28.26 -7.35 31.08
CA THR A 41 26.85 -7.31 31.45
C THR A 41 26.56 -6.10 32.33
N VAL A 42 25.62 -5.26 31.92
CA VAL A 42 25.08 -4.14 32.70
C VAL A 42 23.78 -4.55 33.42
N PRO A 43 23.52 -4.09 34.66
CA PRO A 43 22.29 -4.41 35.39
C PRO A 43 21.03 -3.84 34.73
N PHE A 44 19.96 -4.65 34.70
CA PHE A 44 18.61 -4.25 34.31
C PHE A 44 17.96 -3.42 35.44
N ALA A 45 17.39 -2.27 35.10
CA ALA A 45 16.62 -1.42 36.01
C ALA A 45 15.13 -1.40 35.60
N PHE A 46 14.24 -1.35 36.59
CA PHE A 46 12.78 -1.42 36.42
C PHE A 46 12.25 -0.48 35.33
N GLY A 47 11.41 -1.04 34.46
CA GLY A 47 10.85 -0.36 33.29
C GLY A 47 9.87 0.77 33.64
N PRO A 48 9.92 1.90 32.92
CA PRO A 48 8.92 2.96 33.04
C PRO A 48 7.60 2.54 32.36
N PRO A 49 6.48 3.25 32.61
CA PRO A 49 5.14 2.70 32.53
C PRO A 49 4.79 2.26 31.11
N ARG A 50 4.17 1.08 31.02
CA ARG A 50 3.46 0.61 29.82
C ARG A 50 2.38 1.64 29.50
N GLY A 51 2.61 2.51 28.53
CA GLY A 51 1.51 3.31 28.01
C GLY A 51 0.59 2.42 27.19
N GLY A 52 -0.60 2.96 26.95
CA GLY A 52 -1.62 2.22 26.23
C GLY A 52 -1.15 1.80 24.84
N PRO A 53 -1.88 0.88 24.17
CA PRO A 53 -1.57 0.37 22.83
C PRO A 53 -1.47 1.46 21.73
N CYS A 54 -1.75 2.71 22.09
CA CYS A 54 -1.86 3.87 21.22
C CYS A 54 -0.85 4.97 21.54
N ALA A 55 0.13 4.68 22.40
CA ALA A 55 1.16 5.61 22.82
C ALA A 55 2.56 5.00 22.74
N PHE A 56 3.54 5.75 22.25
CA PHE A 56 4.95 5.34 22.17
C PHE A 56 5.72 5.48 23.49
N SER A 57 5.00 5.45 24.60
CA SER A 57 5.52 5.40 25.98
C SER A 57 6.67 4.40 26.17
N ASP A 58 6.51 3.16 25.67
CA ASP A 58 7.50 2.09 25.75
C ASP A 58 8.75 2.35 24.90
N ALA A 59 8.63 3.21 23.88
CA ALA A 59 9.73 3.52 22.96
C ALA A 59 10.71 4.56 23.51
N GLN A 60 10.42 5.18 24.67
CA GLN A 60 11.27 6.19 25.31
C GLN A 60 11.76 7.25 24.31
N LEU A 61 10.82 7.97 23.68
CA LEU A 61 11.15 8.99 22.67
C LEU A 61 12.11 10.05 23.25
N PRO A 62 13.14 10.48 22.49
CA PRO A 62 14.07 11.51 22.95
C PRO A 62 13.36 12.78 23.47
N PRO A 63 13.84 13.41 24.57
CA PRO A 63 13.21 14.59 25.16
C PRO A 63 13.13 15.82 24.25
N ASP A 64 13.88 15.88 23.16
CA ASP A 64 13.88 16.94 22.16
C ASP A 64 13.08 16.58 20.90
N THR A 65 12.41 15.43 20.88
CA THR A 65 11.60 14.97 19.74
C THR A 65 10.56 16.02 19.35
N ILE A 66 10.50 16.34 18.06
CA ILE A 66 9.43 17.13 17.44
C ILE A 66 8.39 16.20 16.82
N VAL A 67 7.13 16.62 16.84
CA VAL A 67 6.05 15.91 16.17
C VAL A 67 5.63 16.72 14.95
N VAL A 68 5.62 16.07 13.78
CA VAL A 68 5.12 16.66 12.53
C VAL A 68 3.96 15.81 12.04
N ALA A 69 2.88 16.47 11.63
CA ALA A 69 1.76 15.79 11.00
C ALA A 69 1.77 16.01 9.49
N ALA A 70 1.38 15.00 8.72
CA ALA A 70 1.17 15.12 7.29
C ALA A 70 -0.03 14.27 6.87
N GLY A 71 -0.79 14.74 5.89
CA GLY A 71 -1.89 13.96 5.36
C GLY A 71 -2.72 14.68 4.32
N SER A 72 -3.42 13.88 3.53
CA SER A 72 -4.33 14.31 2.49
C SER A 72 -5.29 13.17 2.19
N TYR A 73 -6.38 13.45 1.47
CA TYR A 73 -7.43 12.47 1.22
C TYR A 73 -6.91 11.21 0.50
N THR A 74 -6.10 11.39 -0.56
CA THR A 74 -5.64 10.33 -1.45
C THR A 74 -4.21 10.58 -1.94
N GLY A 75 -3.40 9.52 -2.02
CA GLY A 75 -2.06 9.55 -2.63
C GLY A 75 -2.08 9.24 -4.13
N ARG A 76 -0.93 8.91 -4.70
CA ARG A 76 -0.91 8.39 -6.08
C ARG A 76 -1.44 6.97 -6.08
N ARG A 77 -2.19 6.61 -7.12
CA ARG A 77 -2.73 5.24 -7.28
C ARG A 77 -1.61 4.23 -7.49
N LEU A 78 -1.77 3.05 -6.90
CA LEU A 78 -0.90 1.90 -7.09
C LEU A 78 -1.57 0.87 -8.03
N PRO A 79 -0.77 0.09 -8.78
CA PRO A 79 -1.31 -0.94 -9.67
C PRO A 79 -1.73 -2.23 -8.93
N PHE A 80 -1.64 -2.26 -7.59
CA PHE A 80 -1.94 -3.42 -6.75
C PHE A 80 -2.69 -3.00 -5.48
N GLN A 81 -3.29 -3.96 -4.79
CA GLN A 81 -4.01 -3.70 -3.54
C GLN A 81 -3.20 -4.04 -2.30
N ILE A 82 -3.54 -3.38 -1.20
CA ILE A 82 -3.05 -3.70 0.14
C ILE A 82 -4.19 -4.15 1.07
N ASP A 83 -5.45 -4.03 0.66
CA ASP A 83 -6.61 -4.49 1.42
C ASP A 83 -7.78 -4.90 0.49
N ALA A 84 -8.91 -5.23 1.11
CA ALA A 84 -10.15 -5.63 0.44
C ALA A 84 -11.28 -4.59 0.59
N SER A 85 -10.94 -3.32 0.83
CA SER A 85 -11.90 -2.22 1.01
C SER A 85 -12.76 -1.97 -0.23
N GLY A 86 -12.26 -2.36 -1.40
CA GLY A 86 -12.82 -1.99 -2.71
C GLY A 86 -12.23 -0.70 -3.26
N HIS A 87 -11.53 0.08 -2.45
CA HIS A 87 -10.82 1.29 -2.86
C HIS A 87 -9.44 0.97 -3.43
N GLU A 88 -8.95 1.77 -4.39
CA GLU A 88 -7.61 1.56 -4.92
C GLU A 88 -6.56 1.95 -3.88
N ALA A 89 -5.62 1.04 -3.62
CA ALA A 89 -4.46 1.41 -2.82
C ALA A 89 -3.68 2.57 -3.44
N THR A 90 -3.18 3.44 -2.57
CA THR A 90 -2.42 4.62 -2.92
C THR A 90 -1.10 4.69 -2.16
N GLN A 91 -0.21 5.58 -2.60
CA GLN A 91 1.05 5.85 -1.93
C GLN A 91 1.29 7.36 -1.81
N PHE A 92 1.78 7.77 -0.64
CA PHE A 92 2.50 9.03 -0.47
C PHE A 92 3.99 8.75 -0.30
N ASP A 93 4.82 9.59 -0.91
CA ASP A 93 6.24 9.67 -0.55
C ASP A 93 6.42 10.77 0.49
N VAL A 94 7.04 10.43 1.62
CA VAL A 94 7.30 11.36 2.73
C VAL A 94 8.80 11.51 2.87
N ALA A 95 9.33 12.68 2.53
CA ALA A 95 10.74 12.99 2.67
C ALA A 95 10.95 13.90 3.87
N VAL A 96 11.86 13.52 4.78
CA VAL A 96 12.10 14.24 6.04
C VAL A 96 13.52 14.80 6.09
N HIS A 97 13.62 16.08 6.39
CA HIS A 97 14.86 16.79 6.68
C HIS A 97 14.72 17.56 7.98
N ALA A 98 15.37 17.09 9.05
CA ALA A 98 15.21 17.68 10.38
C ALA A 98 16.48 17.59 11.23
N ASP A 99 16.65 18.61 12.07
CA ASP A 99 17.76 18.69 13.03
C ASP A 99 17.49 17.86 14.29
N LYS A 100 16.23 17.83 14.71
CA LYS A 100 15.76 17.13 15.89
C LYS A 100 15.21 15.74 15.54
N PRO A 101 15.15 14.81 16.49
CA PRO A 101 14.41 13.56 16.31
C PRO A 101 12.94 13.85 15.94
N VAL A 102 12.42 13.14 14.93
CA VAL A 102 11.07 13.39 14.38
C VAL A 102 10.16 12.21 14.64
N ALA A 103 8.99 12.50 15.22
CA ALA A 103 7.85 11.59 15.22
C ALA A 103 6.81 12.05 14.20
N LEU A 104 6.29 11.12 13.40
CA LEU A 104 5.36 11.42 12.31
C LEU A 104 3.93 10.98 12.65
N LEU A 105 2.98 11.91 12.52
CA LEU A 105 1.55 11.61 12.50
C LEU A 105 1.06 11.66 11.05
N LEU A 106 0.76 10.51 10.46
CA LEU A 106 0.38 10.40 9.05
C LEU A 106 -1.09 10.04 8.93
N SER A 107 -1.83 10.67 8.01
CA SER A 107 -3.24 10.29 7.82
C SER A 107 -3.82 10.49 6.43
N ALA A 108 -4.67 9.55 6.01
CA ALA A 108 -5.34 9.58 4.71
C ALA A 108 -6.69 8.83 4.75
N TYR A 109 -7.56 9.14 3.79
CA TYR A 109 -8.82 8.41 3.63
C TYR A 109 -8.57 7.05 2.98
N GLU A 110 -7.99 7.06 1.77
CA GLU A 110 -7.74 5.88 0.92
C GLU A 110 -6.80 4.84 1.57
N PRO A 111 -6.84 3.56 1.14
CA PRO A 111 -5.83 2.59 1.55
C PRO A 111 -4.46 3.11 1.13
N THR A 112 -3.54 3.29 2.07
CA THR A 112 -2.34 4.09 1.81
C THR A 112 -1.07 3.44 2.32
N ILE A 113 -0.06 3.39 1.45
CA ILE A 113 1.33 3.14 1.80
C ILE A 113 2.03 4.49 2.02
N TRP A 114 2.59 4.69 3.20
CA TRP A 114 3.45 5.82 3.52
C TRP A 114 4.91 5.44 3.27
N SER A 115 5.45 5.81 2.11
CA SER A 115 6.84 5.51 1.75
C SER A 115 7.78 6.58 2.27
N ILE A 116 8.55 6.25 3.30
CA ILE A 116 9.31 7.24 4.05
C ILE A 116 10.78 7.23 3.63
N GLY A 117 11.31 8.42 3.37
CA GLY A 117 12.74 8.70 3.22
C GLY A 117 13.19 9.85 4.11
N TRP A 118 14.48 9.91 4.39
CA TRP A 118 15.09 10.97 5.19
C TRP A 118 16.46 11.34 4.68
N SER A 119 16.88 12.56 4.97
CA SER A 119 18.21 13.07 4.62
C SER A 119 19.23 12.74 5.71
N GLU A 120 20.52 12.87 5.39
CA GLU A 120 21.60 12.64 6.36
C GLU A 120 21.40 13.46 7.66
N GLY A 121 21.69 12.82 8.80
CA GLY A 121 21.54 13.41 10.13
C GLY A 121 20.08 13.56 10.61
N THR A 122 19.09 13.21 9.78
CA THR A 122 17.69 13.15 10.21
C THR A 122 17.42 11.81 10.90
N ARG A 123 16.74 11.85 12.06
CA ARG A 123 16.34 10.65 12.81
C ARG A 123 14.84 10.60 12.98
N ILE A 124 14.18 9.65 12.32
CA ILE A 124 12.76 9.36 12.55
C ILE A 124 12.67 8.35 13.71
N VAL A 125 11.92 8.69 14.75
CA VAL A 125 11.88 7.91 16.01
C VAL A 125 10.57 7.17 16.25
N ALA A 126 9.49 7.56 15.59
CA ALA A 126 8.21 6.85 15.66
C ALA A 126 7.27 7.33 14.54
N VAL A 127 6.35 6.46 14.12
CA VAL A 127 5.29 6.81 13.17
C VAL A 127 3.94 6.29 13.64
N PHE A 128 2.95 7.19 13.74
CA PHE A 128 1.55 6.83 13.87
C PHE A 128 0.82 7.13 12.56
N ALA A 129 0.37 6.10 11.86
CA ALA A 129 -0.45 6.24 10.67
C ALA A 129 -1.92 5.89 10.96
N THR A 130 -2.84 6.79 10.61
CA THR A 130 -4.28 6.63 10.85
C THR A 130 -5.11 6.96 9.60
N GLY A 131 -6.26 6.31 9.42
CA GLY A 131 -7.09 6.58 8.26
C GLY A 131 -8.43 5.87 8.26
N TYR A 132 -9.22 6.07 7.21
CA TYR A 132 -10.46 5.31 7.05
C TYR A 132 -10.17 3.88 6.62
N HIS A 133 -9.45 3.72 5.51
CA HIS A 133 -8.99 2.44 4.98
C HIS A 133 -7.61 2.04 5.53
N ARG A 134 -7.10 0.86 5.16
CA ARG A 134 -5.84 0.31 5.70
C ARG A 134 -4.66 1.27 5.47
N GLN A 135 -3.93 1.58 6.54
CA GLN A 135 -2.69 2.36 6.49
C GLN A 135 -1.49 1.45 6.76
N VAL A 136 -0.42 1.58 5.98
CA VAL A 136 0.84 0.86 6.19
C VAL A 136 2.03 1.79 5.98
N VAL A 137 3.15 1.52 6.66
CA VAL A 137 4.35 2.37 6.63
C VAL A 137 5.51 1.58 6.03
N ALA A 138 6.13 2.16 5.01
CA ALA A 138 7.25 1.60 4.26
C ALA A 138 8.51 2.46 4.45
N GLY A 139 9.66 1.89 4.11
CA GLY A 139 10.92 2.63 4.04
C GLY A 139 11.62 2.91 5.37
N LEU A 140 11.15 2.40 6.52
CA LEU A 140 11.80 2.63 7.82
C LEU A 140 12.76 1.49 8.21
N PRO A 141 13.85 1.76 8.95
CA PRO A 141 14.70 0.72 9.52
C PRO A 141 13.93 -0.19 10.48
N LYS A 142 14.27 -1.48 10.50
CA LYS A 142 13.75 -2.42 11.50
C LYS A 142 13.96 -1.87 12.92
N GLY A 143 12.91 -1.97 13.74
CA GLY A 143 12.92 -1.49 15.12
C GLY A 143 12.43 -0.06 15.29
N THR A 144 12.22 0.72 14.21
CA THR A 144 11.48 1.98 14.31
C THR A 144 10.05 1.68 14.73
N PRO A 145 9.56 2.18 15.88
CA PRO A 145 8.20 1.94 16.33
C PRO A 145 7.16 2.51 15.37
N VAL A 146 6.20 1.68 14.98
CA VAL A 146 5.07 2.08 14.13
C VAL A 146 3.77 1.64 14.78
N ILE A 147 2.80 2.56 14.84
CA ILE A 147 1.40 2.26 15.16
C ILE A 147 0.59 2.55 13.90
N THR A 148 -0.29 1.62 13.53
CA THR A 148 -1.27 1.81 12.46
C THR A 148 -2.68 1.58 13.02
N SER A 149 -3.61 2.49 12.76
CA SER A 149 -5.00 2.33 13.20
C SER A 149 -5.97 2.94 12.21
N SER A 150 -6.93 2.14 11.75
CA SER A 150 -7.88 2.56 10.72
C SER A 150 -9.31 2.10 11.06
N TYR A 151 -10.32 2.75 10.46
CA TYR A 151 -11.72 2.40 10.67
C TYR A 151 -12.04 0.97 10.23
N GLU A 152 -11.75 0.61 8.98
CA GLU A 152 -12.17 -0.68 8.42
C GLU A 152 -11.47 -1.89 9.05
N PRO A 153 -10.14 -1.88 9.29
CA PRO A 153 -9.46 -2.92 10.07
C PRO A 153 -9.80 -2.89 11.57
N ARG A 154 -10.64 -1.94 12.02
CA ARG A 154 -11.05 -1.73 13.41
C ARG A 154 -9.87 -1.55 14.36
N GLY A 155 -8.96 -0.64 14.00
CA GLY A 155 -7.77 -0.34 14.79
C GLY A 155 -8.12 0.18 16.19
N ALA A 156 -7.36 -0.26 17.19
CA ALA A 156 -7.62 0.03 18.60
C ALA A 156 -7.41 1.51 19.00
N CYS A 157 -6.75 2.30 18.14
CA CYS A 157 -6.35 3.67 18.43
C CYS A 157 -7.25 4.72 17.79
N GLY A 158 -8.45 4.28 17.39
CA GLY A 158 -9.40 5.11 16.66
C GLY A 158 -8.91 5.42 15.26
N TYR A 159 -9.64 6.30 14.58
CA TYR A 159 -9.31 6.73 13.24
C TYR A 159 -9.71 8.18 13.01
N ARG A 160 -8.84 8.89 12.31
CA ARG A 160 -9.04 10.21 11.73
C ARG A 160 -8.17 10.32 10.49
N TYR A 161 -8.57 11.18 9.57
CA TYR A 161 -7.81 11.52 8.37
C TYR A 161 -7.97 12.99 8.05
N ILE A 162 -7.00 13.54 7.31
CA ILE A 162 -7.03 14.89 6.79
C ILE A 162 -7.73 14.84 5.42
N SER A 163 -8.90 15.46 5.30
CA SER A 163 -9.58 15.71 4.01
C SER A 163 -9.26 17.09 3.45
N ASP A 164 -9.14 18.08 4.34
CA ASP A 164 -8.96 19.49 4.05
C ASP A 164 -8.34 20.20 5.27
N GLU A 165 -8.02 21.49 5.11
CA GLU A 165 -7.42 22.31 6.17
C GLU A 165 -8.39 22.63 7.32
N ALA A 166 -9.71 22.56 7.12
CA ALA A 166 -10.70 22.86 8.15
C ALA A 166 -10.85 21.70 9.15
N GLY A 167 -10.59 20.46 8.71
CA GLY A 167 -10.74 19.23 9.50
C GLY A 167 -9.58 18.87 10.45
N ILE A 168 -8.58 19.74 10.67
CA ILE A 168 -7.32 19.35 11.34
C ILE A 168 -7.30 19.50 12.87
N GLY A 169 -8.39 19.95 13.50
CA GLY A 169 -8.44 20.27 14.94
C GLY A 169 -8.09 19.10 15.87
N TRP A 170 -8.20 17.85 15.40
CA TRP A 170 -7.89 16.64 16.17
C TRP A 170 -6.39 16.34 16.31
N ILE A 171 -5.53 16.97 15.49
CA ILE A 171 -4.11 16.58 15.34
C ILE A 171 -3.35 16.71 16.64
N ASN A 172 -3.49 17.83 17.35
CA ASN A 172 -2.74 18.03 18.59
C ASN A 172 -3.17 17.06 19.69
N ASP A 173 -4.44 16.67 19.73
CA ASP A 173 -4.92 15.68 20.70
C ASP A 173 -4.44 14.28 20.35
N ALA A 174 -4.39 13.91 19.07
CA ALA A 174 -3.79 12.65 18.64
C ALA A 174 -2.28 12.64 18.92
N ALA A 175 -1.57 13.72 18.61
CA ALA A 175 -0.15 13.87 18.85
C ALA A 175 0.19 13.78 20.33
N ARG A 176 -0.57 14.45 21.21
CA ARG A 176 -0.36 14.35 22.66
C ARG A 176 -0.64 12.96 23.20
N ARG A 177 -1.69 12.28 22.72
CA ARG A 177 -2.01 10.91 23.15
C ARG A 177 -0.96 9.90 22.70
N SER A 178 -0.42 10.05 21.49
CA SER A 178 0.51 9.08 20.91
C SER A 178 1.98 9.35 21.26
N PHE A 179 2.41 10.61 21.19
CA PHE A 179 3.81 11.02 21.35
C PHE A 179 4.06 11.84 22.62
N GLY A 180 3.02 12.18 23.38
CA GLY A 180 3.14 13.04 24.58
C GLY A 180 3.34 14.53 24.27
N ARG A 181 3.23 14.95 23.00
CA ARG A 181 3.56 16.30 22.54
C ARG A 181 2.57 16.78 21.47
N ALA A 182 2.38 18.09 21.36
CA ALA A 182 1.64 18.67 20.24
C ALA A 182 2.46 18.61 18.94
N ALA A 183 1.79 18.62 17.79
CA ALA A 183 2.46 18.77 16.51
C ALA A 183 2.95 20.21 16.35
N ILE A 184 4.18 20.39 15.86
CA ILE A 184 4.74 21.72 15.59
C ILE A 184 4.28 22.28 14.24
N ARG A 185 3.92 21.38 13.31
CA ARG A 185 3.46 21.71 11.96
C ARG A 185 2.59 20.59 11.39
N VAL A 186 1.70 20.97 10.48
CA VAL A 186 0.86 20.08 9.70
C VAL A 186 1.07 20.36 8.22
N TYR A 187 1.32 19.32 7.43
CA TYR A 187 1.44 19.37 5.98
C TYR A 187 0.20 18.75 5.35
N THR A 188 -0.66 19.57 4.74
CA THR A 188 -1.94 19.15 4.13
C THR A 188 -1.89 19.07 2.61
N LYS A 189 -0.84 19.62 2.00
CA LYS A 189 -0.66 19.67 0.54
C LYS A 189 0.46 18.71 0.13
N ALA A 190 0.11 17.79 -0.77
CA ALA A 190 1.04 16.81 -1.32
C ALA A 190 1.01 16.85 -2.86
N PRO A 191 1.68 17.82 -3.51
CA PRO A 191 1.82 17.80 -4.95
C PRO A 191 2.46 16.47 -5.38
N ASP A 192 1.92 15.85 -6.43
CA ASP A 192 2.32 14.53 -6.93
C ASP A 192 2.36 13.41 -5.86
N ALA A 193 1.51 13.55 -4.82
CA ALA A 193 1.49 12.68 -3.65
C ALA A 193 2.83 12.63 -2.89
N ARG A 194 3.50 13.79 -2.76
CA ARG A 194 4.75 13.94 -2.02
C ARG A 194 4.61 14.95 -0.89
N PHE A 195 5.11 14.58 0.29
CA PHE A 195 5.30 15.49 1.41
C PHE A 195 6.80 15.72 1.63
N GLU A 196 7.23 16.98 1.55
CA GLU A 196 8.58 17.39 1.95
C GLU A 196 8.52 18.10 3.30
N ILE A 197 8.99 17.42 4.33
CA ILE A 197 9.05 17.92 5.70
C ILE A 197 10.42 18.53 5.93
N LEU A 198 10.48 19.87 5.94
CA LEU A 198 11.70 20.66 6.09
C LEU A 198 11.69 21.36 7.45
N GLU A 199 12.29 20.74 8.45
CA GLU A 199 12.41 21.21 9.83
C GLU A 199 13.90 21.31 10.26
N SER A 200 14.76 21.65 9.29
CA SER A 200 16.20 21.84 9.47
C SER A 200 16.68 23.01 8.63
N ALA A 201 17.68 23.72 9.15
CA ALA A 201 18.39 24.77 8.41
C ALA A 201 19.68 24.26 7.76
N ARG A 202 20.04 22.98 7.97
CA ARG A 202 21.20 22.37 7.32
C ARG A 202 21.01 22.33 5.80
N PRO A 203 22.11 22.31 5.02
CA PRO A 203 22.02 22.04 3.59
C PRO A 203 21.32 20.70 3.35
N LEU A 204 20.29 20.71 2.50
CA LEU A 204 19.56 19.51 2.12
C LEU A 204 20.46 18.63 1.25
N GLN A 205 20.69 17.41 1.70
CA GLN A 205 21.32 16.35 0.93
C GLN A 205 20.27 15.40 0.33
N ALA A 206 20.72 14.43 -0.46
CA ALA A 206 19.84 13.41 -1.02
C ALA A 206 19.11 12.63 0.08
N TYR A 207 17.86 12.26 -0.19
CA TYR A 207 17.08 11.39 0.68
C TYR A 207 17.49 9.93 0.49
N VAL A 208 17.53 9.19 1.60
CA VAL A 208 17.69 7.74 1.65
C VAL A 208 16.44 7.10 2.26
N THR A 209 16.25 5.81 2.02
CA THR A 209 15.15 5.02 2.61
C THR A 209 15.69 3.65 3.02
N SER A 210 15.05 3.02 4.00
CA SER A 210 15.40 1.66 4.39
C SER A 210 14.84 0.64 3.38
N PRO A 211 15.64 -0.34 2.93
CA PRO A 211 15.15 -1.43 2.11
C PRO A 211 14.40 -2.51 2.92
N ASP A 212 14.29 -2.39 4.25
CA ASP A 212 13.71 -3.42 5.12
C ASP A 212 12.22 -3.69 4.86
N THR A 213 11.46 -2.65 4.50
CA THR A 213 10.02 -2.71 4.21
C THR A 213 9.71 -1.89 2.97
N PRO A 214 10.03 -2.38 1.76
CA PRO A 214 9.72 -1.66 0.53
C PRO A 214 8.20 -1.61 0.30
N PRO A 215 7.65 -0.59 -0.38
CA PRO A 215 6.21 -0.47 -0.63
C PRO A 215 5.55 -1.75 -1.17
N GLU A 216 6.21 -2.44 -2.09
CA GLU A 216 5.72 -3.66 -2.75
C GLU A 216 5.59 -4.84 -1.79
N SER A 217 6.25 -4.80 -0.62
CA SER A 217 6.10 -5.84 0.40
C SER A 217 4.69 -5.89 1.01
N PHE A 218 3.93 -4.80 0.91
CA PHE A 218 2.55 -4.73 1.40
C PHE A 218 1.51 -5.20 0.39
N ARG A 219 1.93 -5.54 -0.84
CA ARG A 219 1.02 -6.03 -1.87
C ARG A 219 0.30 -7.29 -1.39
N ASP A 220 -1.04 -7.24 -1.43
CA ASP A 220 -1.86 -8.44 -1.36
C ASP A 220 -1.71 -9.20 -2.68
N ARG A 221 -1.03 -10.34 -2.61
CA ARG A 221 -0.79 -11.22 -3.78
C ARG A 221 -2.01 -12.07 -4.13
N GLY A 222 -2.97 -12.19 -3.21
CA GLY A 222 -4.26 -12.86 -3.46
C GLY A 222 -5.29 -11.95 -4.10
N ALA A 223 -5.11 -10.63 -4.01
CA ALA A 223 -6.01 -9.66 -4.62
C ALA A 223 -5.80 -9.55 -6.15
N PRO A 224 -6.88 -9.34 -6.93
CA PRO A 224 -6.76 -8.99 -8.35
C PRO A 224 -6.05 -7.63 -8.53
N LEU A 225 -5.57 -7.38 -9.75
CA LEU A 225 -5.11 -6.03 -10.13
C LEU A 225 -6.25 -5.01 -9.97
N ALA A 226 -5.89 -3.76 -9.73
CA ALA A 226 -6.84 -2.66 -9.56
C ALA A 226 -7.56 -2.28 -10.86
N GLY A 227 -8.78 -1.77 -10.75
CA GLY A 227 -9.53 -1.06 -11.77
C GLY A 227 -9.57 -1.78 -13.12
N ASP A 228 -9.32 -1.02 -14.18
CA ASP A 228 -9.38 -1.49 -15.56
C ASP A 228 -8.35 -2.58 -15.87
N ALA A 229 -7.19 -2.56 -15.20
CA ALA A 229 -6.18 -3.61 -15.36
C ALA A 229 -6.68 -4.95 -14.81
N GLY A 230 -7.39 -4.96 -13.68
CA GLY A 230 -8.05 -6.14 -13.14
C GLY A 230 -9.12 -6.70 -14.07
N LEU A 231 -9.94 -5.82 -14.65
CA LEU A 231 -10.96 -6.22 -15.63
C LEU A 231 -10.33 -6.81 -16.90
N ALA A 232 -9.29 -6.15 -17.44
CA ALA A 232 -8.60 -6.62 -18.63
C ALA A 232 -7.93 -7.99 -18.39
N GLN A 233 -7.29 -8.17 -17.23
CA GLN A 233 -6.71 -9.45 -16.84
C GLN A 233 -7.78 -10.56 -16.77
N ALA A 234 -8.93 -10.26 -16.15
CA ALA A 234 -10.02 -11.23 -16.03
C ALA A 234 -10.62 -11.60 -17.39
N VAL A 235 -10.69 -10.66 -18.34
CA VAL A 235 -11.09 -10.94 -19.73
C VAL A 235 -10.05 -11.83 -20.43
N ALA A 236 -8.76 -11.49 -20.31
CA ALA A 236 -7.68 -12.28 -20.92
C ALA A 236 -7.62 -13.71 -20.39
N GLN A 237 -8.00 -13.93 -19.13
CA GLN A 237 -8.08 -15.25 -18.49
C GLN A 237 -9.40 -15.99 -18.77
N GLY A 238 -10.33 -15.39 -19.53
CA GLY A 238 -11.64 -15.96 -19.82
C GLY A 238 -12.51 -16.14 -18.57
N ILE A 239 -12.27 -15.35 -17.52
CA ILE A 239 -13.12 -15.26 -16.33
C ILE A 239 -14.30 -14.35 -16.62
N LEU A 240 -14.03 -13.25 -17.33
CA LEU A 240 -15.02 -12.34 -17.89
C LEU A 240 -15.01 -12.41 -19.41
N ARG A 241 -16.12 -12.00 -20.02
CA ARG A 241 -16.15 -11.57 -21.42
C ARG A 241 -16.97 -10.30 -21.57
N PRO A 242 -16.72 -9.46 -22.58
CA PRO A 242 -17.64 -8.38 -22.92
C PRO A 242 -19.06 -8.90 -23.17
N MET A 243 -20.03 -8.12 -22.73
CA MET A 243 -21.44 -8.41 -22.95
C MET A 243 -21.84 -8.15 -24.40
N THR A 244 -22.76 -8.97 -24.91
CA THR A 244 -23.28 -8.93 -26.28
C THR A 244 -24.77 -8.56 -26.28
N PRO A 245 -25.35 -8.20 -27.43
CA PRO A 245 -26.80 -7.99 -27.54
C PRO A 245 -27.64 -9.21 -27.13
N ALA A 246 -27.13 -10.44 -27.32
CA ALA A 246 -27.81 -11.66 -26.90
C ALA A 246 -27.92 -11.76 -25.37
N ASP A 247 -26.91 -11.32 -24.62
CA ASP A 247 -26.93 -11.30 -23.16
C ASP A 247 -27.98 -10.33 -22.62
N LEU A 248 -28.16 -9.18 -23.27
CA LEU A 248 -29.23 -8.26 -22.94
C LEU A 248 -30.61 -8.91 -23.12
N GLU A 249 -30.79 -9.74 -24.15
CA GLU A 249 -32.05 -10.44 -24.33
C GLU A 249 -32.28 -11.52 -23.27
N LEU A 250 -31.23 -12.20 -22.81
CA LEU A 250 -31.33 -13.12 -21.65
C LEU A 250 -31.79 -12.37 -20.39
N VAL A 251 -31.28 -11.16 -20.16
CA VAL A 251 -31.73 -10.32 -19.04
C VAL A 251 -33.20 -9.91 -19.23
N ARG A 252 -33.61 -9.47 -20.43
CA ARG A 252 -35.03 -9.13 -20.71
C ARG A 252 -35.95 -10.31 -20.47
N GLN A 253 -35.58 -11.49 -20.97
CA GLN A 253 -36.36 -12.72 -20.76
C GLN A 253 -36.51 -13.04 -19.27
N HIS A 254 -35.43 -12.92 -18.49
CA HIS A 254 -35.47 -13.13 -17.05
C HIS A 254 -36.41 -12.12 -16.35
N TYR A 255 -36.30 -10.83 -16.68
CA TYR A 255 -37.15 -9.79 -16.10
C TYR A 255 -38.63 -9.93 -16.50
N ARG A 256 -38.93 -10.37 -17.74
CA ARG A 256 -40.29 -10.72 -18.14
C ARG A 256 -40.83 -11.89 -17.31
N ALA A 257 -40.01 -12.90 -17.05
CA ALA A 257 -40.42 -14.03 -16.20
C ALA A 257 -40.73 -13.58 -14.77
N LEU A 258 -39.90 -12.72 -14.18
CA LEU A 258 -40.16 -12.15 -12.86
C LEU A 258 -41.45 -11.30 -12.84
N ALA A 259 -41.67 -10.46 -13.87
CA ALA A 259 -42.87 -9.65 -13.98
C ALA A 259 -44.15 -10.50 -14.10
N ARG A 260 -44.10 -11.60 -14.86
CA ARG A 260 -45.20 -12.58 -14.93
C ARG A 260 -45.45 -13.23 -13.57
N GLN A 261 -44.39 -13.65 -12.87
CA GLN A 261 -44.52 -14.27 -11.56
C GLN A 261 -45.17 -13.33 -10.53
N ALA A 262 -44.82 -12.04 -10.56
CA ALA A 262 -45.40 -11.05 -9.67
C ALA A 262 -46.91 -10.81 -9.91
N ASN A 263 -47.39 -11.05 -11.14
CA ASN A 263 -48.72 -10.67 -11.61
C ASN A 263 -49.54 -11.88 -12.11
N GLY A 264 -49.44 -13.02 -11.43
CA GLY A 264 -50.30 -14.18 -11.73
C GLY A 264 -50.16 -14.77 -13.13
N GLY A 265 -49.00 -14.60 -13.77
CA GLY A 265 -48.67 -15.11 -15.10
C GLY A 265 -48.79 -14.09 -16.24
N VAL A 266 -49.33 -12.90 -15.99
CA VAL A 266 -49.55 -11.85 -17.01
C VAL A 266 -48.64 -10.67 -16.76
N ILE A 267 -48.13 -10.03 -17.82
CA ILE A 267 -47.48 -8.71 -17.71
C ILE A 267 -48.55 -7.68 -18.05
N ASP A 268 -49.03 -6.94 -17.06
CA ASP A 268 -50.10 -5.94 -17.21
C ASP A 268 -49.57 -4.67 -17.92
N VAL A 269 -49.36 -4.78 -19.23
CA VAL A 269 -48.95 -3.70 -20.11
C VAL A 269 -49.94 -3.64 -21.27
N PRO A 270 -50.54 -2.48 -21.57
CA PRO A 270 -51.46 -2.35 -22.68
C PRO A 270 -50.77 -2.64 -24.02
N PRO A 271 -51.52 -3.08 -25.06
CA PRO A 271 -50.97 -3.25 -26.40
C PRO A 271 -50.28 -1.98 -26.90
N VAL A 272 -49.07 -2.11 -27.43
CA VAL A 272 -48.31 -0.98 -28.00
C VAL A 272 -48.71 -0.80 -29.45
N ALA A 273 -49.25 0.38 -29.80
CA ALA A 273 -49.61 0.72 -31.18
C ALA A 273 -48.39 0.58 -32.11
N GLY A 274 -48.55 -0.13 -33.23
CA GLY A 274 -47.48 -0.37 -34.20
C GLY A 274 -46.53 -1.51 -33.87
N ALA A 275 -46.69 -2.20 -32.74
CA ALA A 275 -45.95 -3.43 -32.46
C ALA A 275 -46.40 -4.58 -33.37
N ALA A 276 -45.47 -5.47 -33.72
CA ALA A 276 -45.79 -6.68 -34.47
C ALA A 276 -46.76 -7.58 -33.67
N ALA A 277 -47.63 -8.30 -34.37
CA ALA A 277 -48.50 -9.29 -33.75
C ALA A 277 -47.67 -10.35 -33.02
N GLY A 278 -47.96 -10.58 -31.74
CA GLY A 278 -47.20 -11.50 -30.88
C GLY A 278 -45.90 -10.94 -30.32
N ALA A 279 -45.63 -9.64 -30.46
CA ALA A 279 -44.49 -9.01 -29.81
C ALA A 279 -44.57 -9.17 -28.29
N GLU A 280 -43.47 -9.62 -27.69
CA GLU A 280 -43.34 -9.76 -26.25
C GLU A 280 -43.47 -8.38 -25.55
N PRO A 281 -44.19 -8.28 -24.41
CA PRO A 281 -44.34 -7.03 -23.69
C PRO A 281 -42.99 -6.38 -23.37
N PRO A 282 -42.89 -5.04 -23.45
CA PRO A 282 -41.70 -4.35 -23.03
C PRO A 282 -41.49 -4.56 -21.52
N VAL A 283 -40.24 -4.86 -21.15
CA VAL A 283 -39.82 -4.87 -19.75
C VAL A 283 -38.65 -3.92 -19.59
N ARG A 284 -38.63 -3.22 -18.46
CA ARG A 284 -37.49 -2.39 -18.11
C ARG A 284 -36.38 -3.28 -17.54
N ILE A 285 -35.19 -3.17 -18.10
CA ILE A 285 -33.98 -3.78 -17.56
C ILE A 285 -33.01 -2.68 -17.09
N PRO A 286 -32.06 -3.01 -16.18
CA PRO A 286 -31.00 -2.08 -15.80
C PRO A 286 -30.17 -1.62 -17.00
N ASP A 287 -29.68 -0.37 -16.95
CA ASP A 287 -28.80 0.19 -17.96
C ASP A 287 -27.36 -0.30 -17.74
N PHE A 288 -26.90 -1.18 -18.63
CA PHE A 288 -25.54 -1.70 -18.59
C PHE A 288 -24.55 -0.69 -19.18
N TYR A 289 -23.51 -0.39 -18.41
CA TYR A 289 -22.36 0.40 -18.83
C TYR A 289 -21.09 -0.42 -18.67
N ARG A 290 -20.28 -0.50 -19.73
CA ARG A 290 -19.08 -1.35 -19.77
C ARG A 290 -19.40 -2.76 -19.27
N GLY A 291 -20.35 -3.41 -19.95
CA GLY A 291 -20.94 -4.67 -19.52
C GLY A 291 -20.01 -5.86 -19.72
N TYR A 292 -19.91 -6.71 -18.70
CA TYR A 292 -19.20 -7.99 -18.71
C TYR A 292 -20.11 -9.12 -18.26
N VAL A 293 -19.94 -10.29 -18.84
CA VAL A 293 -20.55 -11.54 -18.37
C VAL A 293 -19.53 -12.31 -17.54
N VAL A 294 -19.93 -12.72 -16.35
CA VAL A 294 -19.13 -13.57 -15.45
C VAL A 294 -19.27 -15.02 -15.89
N LEU A 295 -18.16 -15.66 -16.20
CA LEU A 295 -18.11 -17.03 -16.71
C LEU A 295 -17.55 -18.03 -15.69
N LYS A 296 -16.73 -17.55 -14.75
CA LYS A 296 -15.99 -18.35 -13.76
C LYS A 296 -15.95 -17.60 -12.42
N PRO A 297 -15.52 -18.23 -11.31
CA PRO A 297 -15.28 -17.54 -10.04
C PRO A 297 -14.45 -16.27 -10.25
N PHE A 298 -14.95 -15.16 -9.73
CA PHE A 298 -14.42 -13.83 -9.96
C PHE A 298 -14.44 -13.03 -8.65
N VAL A 299 -13.39 -12.25 -8.43
CA VAL A 299 -13.31 -11.26 -7.34
C VAL A 299 -13.31 -9.90 -7.99
N TYR A 300 -14.20 -9.00 -7.57
CA TYR A 300 -14.22 -7.64 -8.10
C TYR A 300 -12.87 -6.94 -7.86
N PRO A 301 -12.25 -6.38 -8.91
CA PRO A 301 -11.16 -5.42 -8.75
C PRO A 301 -11.59 -4.25 -7.86
N ALA A 302 -10.70 -3.81 -6.98
CA ALA A 302 -10.87 -2.53 -6.31
C ALA A 302 -10.78 -1.39 -7.33
N GLY A 303 -11.39 -0.23 -7.04
CA GLY A 303 -11.33 0.96 -7.89
C GLY A 303 -12.47 1.13 -8.89
N LEU A 304 -13.50 0.27 -8.85
CA LEU A 304 -14.63 0.34 -9.77
C LEU A 304 -15.67 1.41 -9.38
N TYR A 305 -15.21 2.65 -9.23
CA TYR A 305 -16.02 3.82 -8.87
C TYR A 305 -16.14 4.82 -10.02
N GLY A 306 -17.24 5.58 -10.05
CA GLY A 306 -17.44 6.66 -11.02
C GLY A 306 -17.32 6.18 -12.47
N ALA A 307 -16.46 6.83 -13.26
CA ALA A 307 -16.21 6.48 -14.66
C ALA A 307 -15.56 5.08 -14.84
N HIS A 308 -14.93 4.54 -13.79
CA HIS A 308 -14.35 3.19 -13.80
C HIS A 308 -15.33 2.11 -13.36
N SER A 309 -16.57 2.48 -13.00
CA SER A 309 -17.62 1.49 -12.74
C SER A 309 -17.92 0.64 -13.98
N ALA A 310 -18.32 -0.61 -13.74
CA ALA A 310 -18.70 -1.56 -14.78
C ALA A 310 -20.07 -2.17 -14.48
N SER A 311 -20.57 -2.99 -15.40
CA SER A 311 -21.79 -3.78 -15.17
C SER A 311 -21.46 -5.25 -15.33
N PHE A 312 -21.89 -6.07 -14.37
CA PHE A 312 -21.61 -7.51 -14.35
C PHE A 312 -22.90 -8.29 -14.45
N LEU A 313 -23.00 -9.14 -15.47
CA LEU A 313 -24.04 -10.13 -15.60
C LEU A 313 -23.52 -11.48 -15.07
N VAL A 314 -24.10 -11.97 -13.99
CA VAL A 314 -23.87 -13.33 -13.49
C VAL A 314 -24.92 -14.24 -14.13
N ALA A 315 -24.46 -15.08 -15.05
CA ALA A 315 -25.34 -16.01 -15.75
C ALA A 315 -25.90 -17.08 -14.79
N LYS A 316 -27.03 -17.67 -15.17
CA LYS A 316 -27.65 -18.74 -14.39
C LYS A 316 -26.69 -19.93 -14.25
N GLY A 317 -26.53 -20.45 -13.03
CA GLY A 317 -25.60 -21.52 -12.68
C GLY A 317 -24.16 -21.08 -12.42
N VAL A 318 -23.82 -19.80 -12.61
CA VAL A 318 -22.49 -19.26 -12.28
C VAL A 318 -22.50 -18.71 -10.85
N ALA A 319 -21.44 -19.01 -10.09
CA ALA A 319 -21.29 -18.49 -8.74
C ALA A 319 -21.20 -16.95 -8.74
N ARG A 320 -21.90 -16.33 -7.79
CA ARG A 320 -21.83 -14.88 -7.59
C ARG A 320 -20.39 -14.45 -7.26
N PRO A 321 -19.86 -13.40 -7.90
CA PRO A 321 -18.53 -12.88 -7.58
C PRO A 321 -18.43 -12.40 -6.13
N THR A 322 -17.21 -12.42 -5.59
CA THR A 322 -16.88 -11.94 -4.25
C THR A 322 -16.12 -10.61 -4.29
N GLY A 323 -15.87 -10.01 -3.12
CA GLY A 323 -15.24 -8.68 -3.01
C GLY A 323 -16.24 -7.53 -3.12
N ASN A 324 -15.72 -6.31 -3.15
CA ASN A 324 -16.54 -5.09 -3.23
C ASN A 324 -16.68 -4.63 -4.70
N PRO A 325 -17.89 -4.54 -5.27
CA PRO A 325 -18.11 -4.11 -6.65
C PRO A 325 -17.95 -2.59 -6.87
N GLY A 326 -17.69 -1.81 -5.81
CA GLY A 326 -17.64 -0.35 -5.87
C GLY A 326 -19.00 0.24 -6.28
N HIS A 327 -19.01 1.13 -7.27
CA HIS A 327 -20.24 1.68 -7.87
C HIS A 327 -20.74 0.88 -9.07
N SER A 328 -20.26 -0.36 -9.25
CA SER A 328 -20.68 -1.20 -10.36
C SER A 328 -22.10 -1.73 -10.19
N LEU A 329 -22.76 -1.97 -11.33
CA LEU A 329 -24.02 -2.69 -11.41
C LEU A 329 -23.74 -4.19 -11.42
N VAL A 330 -24.48 -4.97 -10.64
CA VAL A 330 -24.45 -6.44 -10.66
C VAL A 330 -25.85 -6.95 -10.92
N VAL A 331 -26.03 -7.67 -12.03
CA VAL A 331 -27.25 -8.40 -12.37
C VAL A 331 -26.97 -9.90 -12.22
N ASP A 332 -27.52 -10.51 -11.18
CA ASP A 332 -27.38 -11.93 -10.86
C ASP A 332 -28.66 -12.69 -11.18
N LEU A 333 -28.65 -13.45 -12.27
CA LEU A 333 -29.81 -14.21 -12.74
C LEU A 333 -30.14 -15.45 -11.87
N ASN A 334 -29.34 -15.70 -10.83
CA ASN A 334 -29.60 -16.73 -9.83
C ASN A 334 -30.40 -16.18 -8.63
N ALA A 335 -30.45 -14.85 -8.46
CA ALA A 335 -31.07 -14.22 -7.31
C ALA A 335 -32.53 -13.86 -7.57
N GLN A 336 -33.37 -13.92 -6.53
CA GLN A 336 -34.77 -13.47 -6.59
C GLN A 336 -34.88 -11.96 -6.84
N THR A 337 -33.97 -11.19 -6.24
CA THR A 337 -33.76 -9.77 -6.54
C THR A 337 -32.49 -9.67 -7.37
N PRO A 338 -32.58 -9.71 -8.70
CA PRO A 338 -31.41 -9.92 -9.55
C PRO A 338 -30.49 -8.71 -9.60
N CYS A 339 -30.92 -7.52 -9.20
CA CYS A 339 -30.14 -6.29 -9.36
C CYS A 339 -29.57 -5.79 -8.03
N VAL A 340 -28.25 -5.56 -8.00
CA VAL A 340 -27.55 -4.83 -6.92
C VAL A 340 -26.68 -3.73 -7.50
N GLY A 341 -26.67 -2.56 -6.85
CA GLY A 341 -25.81 -1.42 -7.20
C GLY A 341 -26.60 -0.13 -7.47
N PRO A 342 -25.89 1.00 -7.65
CA PRO A 342 -26.49 2.33 -7.70
C PRO A 342 -27.40 2.57 -8.91
N ARG A 343 -27.32 1.70 -9.93
CA ARG A 343 -28.15 1.79 -11.15
C ARG A 343 -29.32 0.83 -11.15
N CYS A 344 -29.53 0.07 -10.08
CA CYS A 344 -30.75 -0.67 -9.87
C CYS A 344 -31.86 0.30 -9.52
N ARG A 345 -32.80 0.48 -10.46
CA ARG A 345 -34.02 1.22 -10.17
C ARG A 345 -35.04 0.25 -9.55
N PRO A 346 -35.79 0.68 -8.52
CA PRO A 346 -36.90 -0.11 -7.99
C PRO A 346 -37.99 -0.35 -9.02
#